data_AF-A0A1V5KG37-F1
#
_entry.id   AF-A0A1V5KG37-F1
#
_cell.length_a   1.000
_cell.length_b   1.000
_cell.length_c   1.000
_cell.angle_alpha   90.00
_cell.angle_beta   90.00
_cell.angle_gamma   90.00
#
_symmetry.space_group_name_H-M   'P 1'
#
loop_
_entity.id
_entity.type
_entity.pdbx_description
1 polymer ?
#
loop_
_entity_poly.entity_id
_entity_poly.type
_entity_poly.pdbx_seq_one_letter_code
_entity_poly.pdbx_strand_id
1 'polypeptide(L)'
;MGTQPAGPAVAAGGGRLIPQDAKGILMLGENLSKAIGPWGYWVFIVGFWAAVYSTLISFFSAIPALFCDLVATIKDLKGKEKDDFRSMRNLWFWSYAVYSAIVSIIMLQMKRPVLFILIFSALGGIFMIFLSAVLLYLNNRPEMGKLKNGLATNFLLLVNLALFTVLAVRKLGFF
;
A
#
# COMPACT_ATOMS: atom_id res chain seq x y z
N MET A 1 -29.66 -2.06 -45.38
CA MET A 1 -30.20 -1.80 -44.02
C MET A 1 -29.46 -2.74 -43.08
N GLY A 2 -28.57 -2.22 -42.22
CA GLY A 2 -27.71 -3.02 -41.33
C GLY A 2 -26.32 -2.40 -41.18
N THR A 3 -26.21 -1.46 -40.26
CA THR A 3 -25.14 -0.45 -40.03
C THR A 3 -23.83 -0.97 -39.42
N GLN A 4 -22.74 -0.33 -39.82
CA GLN A 4 -21.38 -0.39 -39.27
C GLN A 4 -21.22 0.51 -38.00
N PRO A 5 -20.03 0.65 -37.38
CA PRO A 5 -19.65 0.15 -36.06
C PRO A 5 -19.62 1.25 -34.96
N ALA A 6 -19.64 0.89 -33.67
CA ALA A 6 -19.44 1.85 -32.58
C ALA A 6 -18.33 1.40 -31.61
N GLY A 7 -17.16 2.02 -31.77
CA GLY A 7 -16.16 2.18 -30.72
C GLY A 7 -16.61 3.21 -29.66
N PRO A 8 -15.76 3.49 -28.66
CA PRO A 8 -16.16 3.68 -27.27
C PRO A 8 -16.65 5.10 -26.96
N ALA A 9 -17.85 5.20 -26.39
CA ALA A 9 -18.30 6.41 -25.72
C ALA A 9 -17.62 6.51 -24.35
N VAL A 10 -16.44 7.13 -24.34
CA VAL A 10 -15.93 7.84 -23.17
C VAL A 10 -16.66 9.19 -23.14
N ALA A 11 -17.56 9.40 -22.17
CA ALA A 11 -17.75 10.70 -21.50
C ALA A 11 -18.87 10.67 -20.46
N ALA A 12 -18.61 11.39 -19.36
CA ALA A 12 -19.56 11.93 -18.38
C ALA A 12 -20.14 10.96 -17.33
N GLY A 13 -19.45 10.88 -16.19
CA GLY A 13 -20.05 10.41 -14.94
C GLY A 13 -19.04 9.70 -14.05
N GLY A 14 -18.47 10.43 -13.10
CA GLY A 14 -17.66 9.82 -12.04
C GLY A 14 -18.45 8.75 -11.29
N GLY A 15 -17.89 7.56 -11.17
CA GLY A 15 -18.41 6.51 -10.32
C GLY A 15 -18.49 5.15 -11.00
N ARG A 16 -17.59 4.24 -10.58
CA ARG A 16 -17.68 2.78 -10.76
C ARG A 16 -17.40 2.25 -12.18
N LEU A 17 -16.18 2.46 -12.64
CA LEU A 17 -15.46 1.42 -13.39
C LEU A 17 -14.25 1.00 -12.56
N ILE A 18 -14.49 0.46 -11.37
CA ILE A 18 -13.50 -0.40 -10.73
C ILE A 18 -13.87 -1.78 -11.24
N PRO A 19 -13.18 -2.34 -12.25
CA PRO A 19 -13.37 -3.73 -12.57
C PRO A 19 -12.92 -4.54 -11.34
N GLN A 20 -13.89 -5.00 -10.57
CA GLN A 20 -13.63 -5.84 -9.39
C GLN A 20 -13.18 -7.26 -9.79
N ASP A 21 -13.15 -7.55 -11.10
CA ASP A 21 -12.92 -8.86 -11.67
C ASP A 21 -11.78 -8.88 -12.69
N ALA A 22 -11.13 -10.04 -12.83
CA ALA A 22 -10.04 -10.29 -13.78
C ALA A 22 -10.38 -9.88 -15.23
N LYS A 23 -11.66 -9.94 -15.61
CA LYS A 23 -12.13 -9.58 -16.96
C LYS A 23 -11.91 -8.10 -17.31
N GLY A 24 -12.05 -7.19 -16.35
CA GLY A 24 -11.92 -5.77 -16.68
C GLY A 24 -10.47 -5.31 -16.83
N ILE A 25 -9.51 -6.04 -16.24
CA ILE A 25 -8.08 -5.84 -16.52
C ILE A 25 -7.76 -6.26 -17.96
N LEU A 26 -8.31 -7.38 -18.41
CA LEU A 26 -8.15 -7.85 -19.79
C LEU A 26 -8.78 -6.87 -20.80
N MET A 27 -9.96 -6.33 -20.50
CA MET A 27 -10.59 -5.29 -21.32
C MET A 27 -9.75 -4.02 -21.42
N LEU A 28 -9.08 -3.62 -20.32
CA LEU A 28 -8.17 -2.48 -20.33
C LEU A 28 -6.95 -2.73 -21.21
N GLY A 29 -6.38 -3.93 -21.13
CA GLY A 29 -5.28 -4.36 -22.00
C GLY A 29 -5.68 -4.39 -23.48
N GLU A 30 -6.88 -4.89 -23.80
CA GLU A 30 -7.41 -4.90 -25.16
C GLU A 30 -7.63 -3.47 -25.70
N ASN A 31 -8.13 -2.57 -24.87
CA ASN A 31 -8.28 -1.16 -25.25
C ASN A 31 -6.94 -0.47 -25.49
N LEU A 32 -5.91 -0.79 -24.69
CA LEU A 32 -4.56 -0.29 -24.91
C LEU A 32 -3.94 -0.86 -26.19
N SER A 33 -4.21 -2.15 -26.49
CA SER A 33 -3.81 -2.81 -27.73
C SER A 33 -4.39 -2.12 -28.97
N LYS A 34 -5.66 -1.68 -28.90
CA LYS A 34 -6.31 -0.92 -29.97
C LYS A 34 -5.69 0.46 -30.19
N ALA A 35 -5.12 1.07 -29.15
CA ALA A 35 -4.53 2.41 -29.22
C ALA A 35 -3.05 2.43 -29.65
N ILE A 36 -2.26 1.46 -29.19
CA ILE A 36 -0.78 1.45 -29.34
C ILE A 36 -0.30 0.27 -30.22
N GLY A 37 -1.19 -0.65 -30.55
CA GLY A 37 -0.91 -1.85 -31.35
C GLY A 37 -0.78 -3.13 -30.51
N PRO A 38 -0.62 -4.30 -31.16
CA PRO A 38 -0.69 -5.63 -30.51
C PRO A 38 0.27 -5.84 -29.35
N TRP A 39 1.42 -5.16 -29.37
CA TRP A 39 2.44 -5.23 -28.32
C TRP A 39 2.01 -4.52 -27.02
N GLY A 40 1.12 -3.53 -27.10
CA GLY A 40 0.62 -2.79 -25.95
C GLY A 40 -0.12 -3.69 -24.94
N TYR A 41 -0.79 -4.73 -25.42
CA TYR A 41 -1.44 -5.73 -24.56
C TYR A 41 -0.44 -6.45 -23.66
N TRP A 42 0.65 -6.95 -24.24
CA TRP A 42 1.65 -7.73 -23.52
C TRP A 42 2.43 -6.88 -22.53
N VAL A 43 2.81 -5.66 -22.92
CA VAL A 43 3.47 -4.70 -22.02
C VAL A 43 2.55 -4.34 -20.85
N PHE A 44 1.25 -4.13 -21.10
CA PHE A 44 0.29 -3.86 -20.05
C PHE A 44 0.14 -5.02 -19.08
N ILE A 45 -0.02 -6.25 -19.58
CA ILE A 45 -0.21 -7.42 -18.72
C ILE A 45 1.04 -7.72 -17.89
N VAL A 46 2.22 -7.68 -18.50
CA VAL A 46 3.49 -7.91 -17.78
C VAL A 46 3.72 -6.80 -16.75
N GLY A 47 3.45 -5.54 -17.11
CA GLY A 47 3.54 -4.41 -16.19
C GLY A 47 2.56 -4.50 -15.04
N PHE A 48 1.30 -4.84 -15.32
CA PHE A 48 0.28 -5.06 -14.30
C PHE A 48 0.67 -6.19 -13.36
N TRP A 49 1.11 -7.32 -13.92
CA TRP A 49 1.60 -8.46 -13.14
C TRP A 49 2.77 -8.07 -12.25
N ALA A 50 3.79 -7.39 -12.79
CA ALA A 50 4.93 -6.93 -12.03
C ALA A 50 4.54 -5.96 -10.89
N ALA A 51 3.63 -5.02 -11.15
CA ALA A 51 3.17 -4.05 -10.16
C ALA A 51 2.40 -4.72 -9.00
N VAL A 52 1.50 -5.66 -9.31
CA VAL A 52 0.74 -6.40 -8.30
C VAL A 52 1.67 -7.30 -7.48
N TYR A 53 2.52 -8.09 -8.13
CA TYR A 53 3.46 -8.97 -7.44
C TYR A 53 4.47 -8.21 -6.59
N SER A 54 5.01 -7.10 -7.08
CA SER A 54 5.94 -6.25 -6.32
C SER A 54 5.29 -5.73 -5.03
N THR A 55 4.03 -5.27 -5.12
CA THR A 55 3.27 -4.79 -3.96
C THR A 55 3.00 -5.90 -2.96
N LEU A 56 2.61 -7.09 -3.43
CA LEU A 56 2.38 -8.25 -2.58
C LEU A 56 3.67 -8.67 -1.85
N ILE A 57 4.78 -8.84 -2.56
CA ILE A 57 6.07 -9.23 -1.97
C ILE A 57 6.53 -8.20 -0.94
N SER A 58 6.40 -6.91 -1.23
CA SER A 58 6.77 -5.84 -0.30
C SER A 58 5.92 -5.87 0.98
N PHE A 59 4.61 -6.14 0.86
CA PHE A 59 3.71 -6.19 2.00
C PHE A 59 3.99 -7.39 2.92
N PHE A 60 4.11 -8.59 2.33
CA PHE A 60 4.40 -9.81 3.10
C PHE A 60 5.78 -9.78 3.78
N SER A 61 6.73 -9.03 3.22
CA SER A 61 8.07 -8.87 3.82
C SER A 61 8.12 -7.79 4.90
N ALA A 62 7.24 -6.78 4.85
CA ALA A 62 7.27 -5.64 5.77
C ALA A 62 6.88 -6.01 7.21
N ILE A 63 5.81 -6.80 7.37
CA ILE A 63 5.27 -7.18 8.69
C ILE A 63 6.27 -8.00 9.53
N PRO A 64 6.83 -9.11 9.03
CA PRO A 64 7.76 -9.91 9.83
C PRO A 64 9.08 -9.17 10.09
N ALA A 65 9.51 -8.29 9.18
CA ALA A 65 10.68 -7.44 9.41
C ALA A 65 10.48 -6.48 10.61
N LEU A 66 9.32 -5.81 10.67
CA LEU A 66 8.96 -4.96 11.80
C LEU A 66 8.87 -5.73 13.11
N PHE A 67 8.33 -6.96 13.07
CA PHE A 67 8.26 -7.82 14.25
C PHE A 67 9.65 -8.23 14.74
N CYS A 68 10.54 -8.63 13.82
CA CYS A 68 11.94 -8.92 14.14
C CYS A 68 12.63 -7.69 14.76
N ASP A 69 12.41 -6.49 14.23
CA ASP A 69 12.98 -5.25 14.80
C ASP A 69 12.45 -4.95 16.21
N LEU A 70 11.15 -5.18 16.45
CA LEU A 70 10.55 -5.02 17.78
C LEU A 70 11.15 -6.01 18.78
N VAL A 71 11.21 -7.29 18.42
CA VAL A 71 11.77 -8.35 19.28
C VAL A 71 13.25 -8.13 19.54
N ALA A 72 14.02 -7.73 18.52
CA ALA A 72 15.43 -7.43 18.67
C ALA A 72 15.67 -6.24 19.60
N THR A 73 14.80 -5.23 19.54
CA THR A 73 14.84 -4.07 20.44
C THR A 73 14.48 -4.46 21.88
N ILE A 74 13.45 -5.30 22.08
CA ILE A 74 13.05 -5.79 23.41
C ILE A 74 14.14 -6.67 24.04
N LYS A 75 14.84 -7.47 23.22
CA LYS A 75 15.95 -8.33 23.66
C LYS A 75 17.31 -7.61 23.76
N ASP A 76 17.35 -6.29 23.54
CA ASP A 76 18.57 -5.45 23.48
C ASP A 76 19.70 -6.06 22.62
N LEU A 77 19.34 -6.71 21.50
CA LEU A 77 20.31 -7.32 20.59
C LEU A 77 21.10 -6.22 19.87
N LYS A 78 22.44 -6.27 19.96
CA LYS A 78 23.34 -5.25 19.38
C LYS A 78 24.25 -5.85 18.30
N GLY A 79 24.49 -5.07 17.24
CA GLY A 79 25.45 -5.41 16.18
C GLY A 79 25.06 -6.67 15.39
N LYS A 80 26.01 -7.60 15.24
CA LYS A 80 25.88 -8.81 14.39
C LYS A 80 24.70 -9.72 14.78
N GLU A 81 24.30 -9.73 16.05
CA GLU A 81 23.15 -10.52 16.53
C GLU A 81 21.81 -9.97 16.01
N LYS A 82 21.71 -8.65 15.86
CA LYS A 82 20.53 -7.98 15.27
C LYS A 82 20.46 -8.25 13.77
N ASP A 83 21.60 -8.22 13.08
CA ASP A 83 21.66 -8.50 11.64
C ASP A 83 21.38 -9.98 11.32
N ASP A 84 21.82 -10.92 12.17
CA ASP A 84 21.48 -12.35 12.01
C ASP A 84 20.01 -12.63 12.36
N PHE A 85 19.43 -11.92 13.32
CA PHE A 85 17.97 -11.95 13.57
C PHE A 85 17.15 -11.37 12.42
N ARG A 86 17.70 -10.37 11.72
CA ARG A 86 17.10 -9.74 10.53
C ARG A 86 17.28 -10.58 9.26
N SER A 87 18.20 -11.54 9.28
CA SER A 87 18.47 -12.40 8.14
C SER A 87 17.24 -13.24 7.78
N MET A 88 16.86 -13.21 6.49
CA MET A 88 15.74 -13.96 5.87
C MET A 88 15.80 -15.49 6.05
N ARG A 89 16.81 -15.99 6.78
CA ARG A 89 17.08 -17.38 7.11
C ARG A 89 16.43 -17.84 8.42
N ASN A 90 15.87 -16.93 9.21
CA ASN A 90 15.30 -17.31 10.51
C ASN A 90 13.88 -17.85 10.34
N LEU A 91 13.64 -19.08 10.81
CA LEU A 91 12.38 -19.81 10.62
C LEU A 91 11.17 -19.03 11.17
N TRP A 92 11.39 -18.26 12.23
CA TRP A 92 10.40 -17.38 12.88
C TRP A 92 9.84 -16.29 11.96
N PHE A 93 10.67 -15.75 11.06
CA PHE A 93 10.26 -14.75 10.07
C PHE A 93 9.23 -15.37 9.10
N TRP A 94 9.52 -16.58 8.62
CA TRP A 94 8.64 -17.32 7.72
C TRP A 94 7.38 -17.83 8.41
N SER A 95 7.45 -18.26 9.68
CA SER A 95 6.27 -18.69 10.44
C SER A 95 5.23 -17.57 10.57
N TYR A 96 5.67 -16.34 10.85
CA TYR A 96 4.77 -15.19 10.96
C TYR A 96 4.26 -14.74 9.59
N ALA A 97 5.09 -14.79 8.55
CA ALA A 97 4.68 -14.52 7.17
C ALA A 97 3.62 -15.53 6.68
N VAL A 98 3.82 -16.81 6.96
CA VAL A 98 2.88 -17.89 6.61
C VAL A 98 1.58 -17.75 7.40
N TYR A 99 1.62 -17.36 8.68
CA TYR A 99 0.43 -17.04 9.45
C TYR A 99 -0.40 -15.93 8.78
N SER A 100 0.24 -14.85 8.31
CA SER A 100 -0.44 -13.76 7.59
C SER A 100 -1.05 -14.22 6.24
N ALA A 101 -0.37 -15.12 5.52
CA ALA A 101 -0.90 -15.71 4.30
C ALA A 101 -2.12 -16.61 4.58
N ILE A 102 -2.07 -17.42 5.65
CA ILE A 102 -3.19 -18.27 6.08
C ILE A 102 -4.40 -17.41 6.48
N VAL A 103 -4.18 -16.32 7.22
CA VAL A 103 -5.24 -15.35 7.56
C VAL A 103 -5.89 -14.80 6.29
N SER A 104 -5.11 -14.47 5.26
CA SER A 104 -5.63 -13.94 3.99
C SER A 104 -6.50 -14.97 3.24
N ILE A 105 -6.15 -16.26 3.29
CA ILE A 105 -6.93 -17.34 2.68
C ILE A 105 -8.25 -17.55 3.41
N ILE A 106 -8.22 -17.52 4.75
CA ILE A 106 -9.43 -17.63 5.58
C ILE A 106 -10.36 -16.42 5.33
N MET A 107 -9.78 -15.23 5.21
CA MET A 107 -10.51 -14.00 4.97
C MET A 107 -11.21 -13.95 3.60
N LEU A 108 -10.67 -14.67 2.60
CA LEU A 108 -11.26 -14.76 1.26
C LEU A 108 -12.68 -15.34 1.26
N GLN A 109 -13.09 -16.04 2.33
CA GLN A 109 -14.44 -16.57 2.47
C GLN A 109 -15.48 -15.51 2.88
N MET A 110 -15.07 -14.30 3.26
CA MET A 110 -16.00 -13.22 3.65
C MET A 110 -16.57 -12.46 2.45
N LYS A 111 -17.88 -12.61 2.21
CA LYS A 111 -18.63 -12.00 1.10
C LYS A 111 -18.95 -10.49 1.25
N ARG A 112 -18.36 -9.78 2.23
CA ARG A 112 -18.70 -8.38 2.57
C ARG A 112 -17.48 -7.46 2.46
N PRO A 113 -16.97 -7.19 1.23
CA PRO A 113 -15.71 -6.44 1.02
C PRO A 113 -15.78 -4.96 1.44
N VAL A 114 -16.97 -4.36 1.47
CA VAL A 114 -17.12 -2.91 1.64
C VAL A 114 -16.68 -2.41 3.02
N LEU A 115 -17.06 -3.12 4.09
CA LEU A 115 -16.73 -2.72 5.46
C LEU A 115 -15.22 -2.80 5.71
N PHE A 116 -14.56 -3.83 5.16
CA PHE A 116 -13.11 -3.96 5.25
C PHE A 116 -12.39 -2.84 4.52
N ILE A 117 -12.79 -2.51 3.29
CA ILE A 117 -12.19 -1.39 2.55
C ILE A 117 -12.31 -0.08 3.36
N LEU A 118 -13.46 0.14 4.00
CA LEU A 118 -13.68 1.32 4.85
C LEU A 118 -12.72 1.33 6.05
N ILE A 119 -12.63 0.21 6.77
CA ILE A 119 -11.75 0.06 7.94
C ILE A 119 -10.29 0.22 7.54
N PHE A 120 -9.82 -0.45 6.49
CA PHE A 120 -8.45 -0.33 6.00
C PHE A 120 -8.13 1.09 5.52
N SER A 121 -9.08 1.80 4.89
CA SER A 121 -8.90 3.20 4.50
C SER A 121 -8.81 4.14 5.71
N ALA A 122 -9.65 3.93 6.73
CA ALA A 122 -9.59 4.69 7.97
C ALA A 122 -8.28 4.44 8.72
N LEU A 123 -7.88 3.16 8.83
CA LEU A 123 -6.64 2.75 9.47
C LEU A 123 -5.41 3.33 8.75
N GLY A 124 -5.40 3.32 7.41
CA GLY A 124 -4.34 3.96 6.61
C GLY A 124 -4.23 5.47 6.87
N GLY A 125 -5.36 6.17 7.03
CA GLY A 125 -5.37 7.58 7.40
C GLY A 125 -4.79 7.85 8.79
N ILE A 126 -5.16 7.03 9.78
CA ILE A 126 -4.61 7.10 11.14
C ILE A 126 -3.09 6.81 11.13
N PHE A 127 -2.66 5.83 10.33
CA PHE A 127 -1.26 5.46 10.20
C PHE A 127 -0.41 6.61 9.61
N MET A 128 -0.95 7.38 8.66
CA MET A 128 -0.27 8.56 8.11
C MET A 128 -0.06 9.65 9.17
N ILE A 129 -1.06 9.89 10.02
CA ILE A 129 -0.93 10.85 11.14
C ILE A 129 0.15 10.38 12.11
N PHE A 130 0.13 9.09 12.46
CA PHE A 130 1.13 8.49 13.35
C PHE A 130 2.54 8.60 12.78
N LEU A 131 2.75 8.25 11.50
CA LEU A 131 4.06 8.38 10.84
C LEU A 131 4.56 9.83 10.82
N SER A 132 3.70 10.78 10.46
CA SER A 132 4.08 12.19 10.43
C SER A 132 4.48 12.69 11.81
N ALA A 133 3.69 12.36 12.85
CA ALA A 133 3.99 12.72 14.23
C ALA A 133 5.29 12.08 14.74
N VAL A 134 5.51 10.78 14.49
CA VAL A 134 6.72 10.07 14.91
C VAL A 134 7.95 10.60 14.19
N LEU A 135 7.88 10.85 12.88
CA LEU A 135 8.99 11.43 12.13
C LEU A 135 9.31 12.85 12.59
N LEU A 136 8.28 13.67 12.82
CA LEU A 136 8.46 15.01 13.37
C LEU A 136 9.14 14.95 14.75
N TYR A 137 8.70 14.04 15.61
CA TYR A 137 9.26 13.84 16.94
C TYR A 137 10.71 13.32 16.92
N LEU A 138 10.98 12.27 16.13
CA LEU A 138 12.31 11.66 16.03
C LEU A 138 13.32 12.59 15.35
N ASN A 139 12.89 13.34 14.35
CA ASN A 139 13.79 14.21 13.59
C ASN A 139 14.03 15.57 14.26
N ASN A 140 13.22 15.93 15.26
CA ASN A 140 13.47 17.09 16.10
C ASN A 140 14.29 16.77 17.35
N ARG A 141 14.76 15.52 17.53
CA ARG A 141 15.63 15.17 18.66
C ARG A 141 17.04 15.74 18.52
N PRO A 142 17.66 16.18 19.63
CA PRO A 142 19.01 16.77 19.62
C PRO A 142 20.10 15.77 19.23
N GLU A 143 19.85 14.47 19.39
CA GLU A 143 20.76 13.36 19.07
C GLU A 143 21.04 13.18 17.56
N MET A 144 20.25 13.80 16.67
CA MET A 144 20.40 13.70 15.21
C MET A 144 21.50 14.58 14.60
N GLY A 145 22.23 15.37 15.40
CA GLY A 145 23.45 16.08 14.97
C GLY A 145 23.31 16.85 13.65
N LYS A 146 24.02 16.39 12.60
CA LYS A 146 24.04 16.97 11.23
C LYS A 146 22.93 16.46 10.28
N LEU A 147 22.12 15.49 10.72
CA LEU A 147 21.02 14.87 9.94
C LEU A 147 19.63 15.43 10.33
N LYS A 148 19.60 16.58 11.01
CA LYS A 148 18.36 17.27 11.34
C LYS A 148 17.59 17.62 10.06
N ASN A 149 16.29 17.35 10.08
CA ASN A 149 15.40 17.77 9.01
C ASN A 149 15.52 19.28 8.81
N GLY A 150 15.72 19.69 7.55
CA GLY A 150 15.65 21.09 7.18
C GLY A 150 14.25 21.65 7.47
N LEU A 151 14.17 22.98 7.61
CA LEU A 151 12.91 23.70 7.79
C LEU A 151 11.85 23.30 6.74
N ALA A 152 12.28 23.00 5.50
CA ALA A 152 11.42 22.52 4.43
C ALA A 152 10.75 21.16 4.73
N THR A 153 11.48 20.18 5.26
CA THR A 153 10.92 18.87 5.59
C THR A 153 10.01 18.96 6.81
N ASN A 154 10.35 19.80 7.79
CA ASN A 154 9.49 20.07 8.94
C ASN A 154 8.16 20.71 8.51
N PHE A 155 8.22 21.70 7.61
CA PHE A 155 7.03 22.32 7.03
C PHE A 155 6.17 21.32 6.25
N LEU A 156 6.77 20.47 5.40
CA LEU A 156 6.05 19.42 4.68
C LEU A 156 5.37 18.42 5.62
N LEU A 157 6.03 18.01 6.71
CA LEU A 157 5.45 17.12 7.71
C LEU A 157 4.28 17.79 8.45
N LEU A 158 4.40 19.08 8.80
CA LEU A 158 3.32 19.85 9.40
C LEU A 158 2.11 19.98 8.46
N VAL A 159 2.34 20.27 7.18
CA VAL A 159 1.29 20.34 6.16
C VAL A 159 0.61 18.99 5.99
N ASN A 160 1.38 17.90 5.93
CA ASN A 160 0.85 16.53 5.86
C ASN A 160 -0.01 16.22 7.11
N LEU A 161 0.51 16.47 8.31
CA LEU A 161 -0.22 16.29 9.57
C LEU A 161 -1.54 17.07 9.54
N ALA A 162 -1.49 18.35 9.21
CA ALA A 162 -2.68 19.20 9.14
C ALA A 162 -3.71 18.69 8.12
N LEU A 163 -3.28 18.32 6.92
CA LEU A 163 -4.17 17.80 5.87
C LEU A 163 -4.85 16.51 6.30
N PHE A 164 -4.10 15.54 6.83
CA PHE A 164 -4.68 14.26 7.27
C PHE A 164 -5.57 14.42 8.49
N THR A 165 -5.23 15.29 9.44
CA THR A 165 -6.10 15.60 10.58
C THR A 165 -7.41 16.24 10.12
N VAL A 166 -7.37 17.23 9.21
CA VAL A 166 -8.58 17.86 8.66
C VAL A 166 -9.43 16.84 7.90
N LEU A 167 -8.80 15.97 7.10
CA LEU A 167 -9.51 14.90 6.38
C LEU A 167 -10.13 13.89 7.34
N ALA A 168 -9.43 13.49 8.40
CA ALA A 168 -9.95 12.57 9.40
C ALA A 168 -11.17 13.16 10.11
N VAL A 169 -11.10 14.43 10.55
CA VAL A 169 -12.22 15.13 11.19
C VAL A 169 -13.40 15.26 10.23
N ARG A 170 -13.16 15.63 8.96
CA ARG A 170 -14.25 15.73 7.96
C ARG A 170 -14.89 14.37 7.66
N LYS A 171 -14.09 13.31 7.52
CA LYS A 171 -14.60 11.99 7.15
C LYS A 171 -15.33 11.28 8.29
N LEU A 172 -14.97 11.59 9.55
CA LEU A 172 -15.66 11.13 10.76
C LEU A 172 -16.87 12.00 11.14
N GLY A 173 -16.82 13.31 10.87
CA GLY A 173 -17.91 14.24 11.17
C GLY A 173 -19.05 14.28 10.15
N PHE A 174 -18.86 13.66 8.98
CA PHE A 174 -19.87 13.56 7.89
C PHE A 174 -20.30 12.11 7.61
N PHE A 175 -20.13 11.21 8.59
CA PHE A 175 -20.68 9.86 8.55
C PHE A 175 -22.03 9.81 9.27
#